data_AF-A0A3S4FBP8-F1
#
_entry.id   AF-A0A3S4FBP8-F1
#
_cell.length_a   1.000
_cell.length_b   1.000
_cell.length_c   1.000
_cell.angle_alpha   90.00
_cell.angle_beta   90.00
_cell.angle_gamma   90.00
#
_symmetry.space_group_name_H-M   'P 1'
#
loop_
_entity.id
_entity.type
_entity.pdbx_description
1 polymer ?
#
loop_
_entity_poly.entity_id
_entity_poly.type
_entity_poly.pdbx_seq_one_letter_code
_entity_poly.pdbx_strand_id
1 'polypeptide(L)' 'MNWQDVSGKSAAAVAHWQRIGQFRARHPAIGAGQQTTLTLKHGYGFVRQYGDDTVMVVWAGRR' A
#
# COMPACT_ATOMS: atom_id res chain seq x y z
N MET A 1 -11.18 -7.53 20.12
CA MET A 1 -11.09 -6.21 19.45
C MET A 1 -11.89 -5.21 20.26
N ASN A 2 -11.34 -4.00 20.47
CA ASN A 2 -12.05 -2.91 21.14
C ASN A 2 -12.94 -2.18 20.12
N TRP A 3 -14.07 -2.78 19.77
CA TRP A 3 -14.95 -2.28 18.71
C TRP A 3 -15.50 -0.88 19.01
N GLN A 4 -15.57 -0.49 20.28
CA GLN A 4 -16.02 0.84 20.71
C GLN A 4 -15.04 1.95 20.28
N ASP A 5 -13.75 1.64 20.11
CA ASP A 5 -12.71 2.62 19.81
C ASP A 5 -12.56 2.89 18.31
N VAL A 6 -13.25 2.12 17.45
CA VAL A 6 -13.17 2.21 15.98
C VAL A 6 -13.58 3.59 15.47
N SER A 7 -14.57 4.21 16.11
CA SER A 7 -15.00 5.60 15.85
C SER A 7 -14.35 6.62 16.80
N GLY A 8 -13.56 6.16 17.78
CA GLY A 8 -12.92 6.98 18.79
C GLY A 8 -11.41 7.11 18.57
N LYS A 9 -10.62 6.71 19.58
CA LYS A 9 -9.15 6.87 19.59
C LYS A 9 -8.44 6.20 18.41
N SER A 10 -9.06 5.16 17.83
CA SER A 10 -8.49 4.42 16.71
C SER A 10 -8.99 4.87 15.34
N ALA A 11 -9.91 5.85 15.25
CA ALA A 11 -10.56 6.24 14.00
C ALA A 11 -9.58 6.63 12.89
N ALA A 12 -8.51 7.36 13.23
CA ALA A 12 -7.48 7.73 12.26
C ALA A 12 -6.72 6.52 11.69
N ALA A 13 -6.38 5.56 12.55
CA ALA A 13 -5.72 4.32 12.13
C ALA A 13 -6.67 3.46 11.28
N VAL A 14 -7.95 3.37 11.66
CA VAL A 14 -8.98 2.66 10.89
C VAL A 14 -9.13 3.28 9.50
N ALA A 15 -9.26 4.61 9.41
CA ALA A 15 -9.37 5.32 8.14
C ALA A 15 -8.14 5.12 7.24
N HIS A 16 -6.94 5.09 7.84
CA HIS A 16 -5.71 4.80 7.12
C HIS A 16 -5.72 3.41 6.50
N TRP A 17 -6.04 2.37 7.28
CA TRP A 17 -6.10 0.99 6.79
C TRP A 17 -7.24 0.76 5.81
N GLN A 18 -8.38 1.41 5.98
CA GLN A 18 -9.47 1.40 5.00
C GLN A 18 -9.01 1.97 3.66
N ARG A 19 -8.26 3.07 3.64
CA ARG A 19 -7.70 3.65 2.41
C ARG A 19 -6.74 2.68 1.72
N ILE A 20 -5.86 2.01 2.48
CA ILE A 20 -4.97 0.96 1.94
C ILE A 20 -5.78 -0.22 1.38
N GLY A 21 -6.80 -0.67 2.11
CA GLY A 21 -7.66 -1.77 1.67
C GLY A 21 -8.39 -1.45 0.36
N GLN A 22 -8.94 -0.24 0.25
CA GLN A 22 -9.57 0.23 -0.98
C GLN A 22 -8.59 0.34 -2.15
N PHE A 23 -7.36 0.81 -1.90
CA PHE A 23 -6.31 0.83 -2.93
C PHE A 23 -6.01 -0.58 -3.43
N ARG A 24 -5.76 -1.53 -2.52
CA ARG A 24 -5.53 -2.94 -2.90
C ARG A 24 -6.70 -3.55 -3.67
N ALA A 25 -7.94 -3.22 -3.30
CA ALA A 25 -9.13 -3.73 -3.98
C ALA A 25 -9.26 -3.21 -5.42
N ARG A 26 -8.79 -2.00 -5.70
CA ARG A 26 -8.83 -1.39 -7.04
C ARG A 26 -7.65 -1.79 -7.94
N HIS A 27 -6.56 -2.30 -7.34
CA HIS A 27 -5.33 -2.64 -8.05
C HIS A 27 -4.96 -4.13 -7.88
N PRO A 28 -5.49 -5.03 -8.75
CA PRO A 28 -5.14 -6.45 -8.74
C PRO A 28 -3.64 -6.74 -8.80
N ALA A 29 -2.83 -5.86 -9.40
CA ALA A 29 -1.38 -5.99 -9.47
C ALA A 29 -0.72 -6.12 -8.10
N ILE A 30 -1.30 -5.53 -7.04
CA ILE A 30 -0.79 -5.68 -5.67
C ILE A 30 -0.88 -7.13 -5.16
N GLY A 31 -1.93 -7.86 -5.54
CA GLY A 31 -2.15 -9.25 -5.11
C GLY A 31 -1.53 -10.27 -6.05
N ALA A 32 -1.80 -10.14 -7.35
CA ALA A 32 -1.45 -11.12 -8.38
C ALA A 32 -0.30 -10.70 -9.29
N GLY A 33 0.12 -9.43 -9.23
CA GLY A 33 1.12 -8.90 -10.15
C GLY A 33 2.54 -9.38 -9.85
N GLN A 34 3.33 -9.50 -10.91
CA GLN A 34 4.76 -9.81 -10.81
C GLN A 34 5.51 -8.60 -10.27
N GLN A 35 6.50 -8.83 -9.40
CA GLN A 35 7.30 -7.75 -8.80
C GLN A 35 8.61 -7.55 -9.55
N THR A 36 8.94 -6.28 -9.82
CA THR A 36 10.26 -5.83 -10.28
C THR A 36 10.83 -4.84 -9.28
N THR A 37 11.89 -5.23 -8.58
CA THR A 37 12.58 -4.34 -7.62
C THR A 37 13.40 -3.29 -8.37
N LEU A 38 13.37 -2.05 -7.89
CA LEU A 38 14.13 -0.94 -8.45
C LEU A 38 15.44 -0.76 -7.69
N THR A 39 16.54 -0.59 -8.44
CA THR A 39 17.83 -0.21 -7.86
C THR A 39 17.83 1.29 -7.60
N LEU A 40 17.77 1.69 -6.32
CA LEU A 40 17.79 3.08 -5.89
C LEU A 40 19.06 3.37 -5.08
N LYS A 41 19.64 4.57 -5.25
CA LYS A 41 20.80 5.02 -4.45
C LYS A 41 20.47 5.12 -2.97
N HIS A 42 19.24 5.53 -2.65
CA HIS A 42 18.70 5.61 -1.29
C HIS A 42 17.22 5.21 -1.31
N GLY A 43 16.76 4.60 -0.23
CA GLY A 43 15.38 4.15 -0.10
C GLY A 43 15.12 2.78 -0.72
N TYR A 44 13.85 2.47 -0.95
CA TYR A 44 13.40 1.21 -1.51
C TYR A 44 12.21 1.44 -2.45
N GLY A 45 12.18 0.77 -3.59
CA GLY A 45 11.06 0.87 -4.51
C GLY A 45 10.93 -0.36 -5.38
N PHE A 46 9.71 -0.61 -5.83
CA PHE A 46 9.39 -1.72 -6.72
C PHE A 46 8.14 -1.40 -7.54
N VAL A 47 8.01 -2.11 -8.66
CA VAL A 47 6.82 -2.11 -9.50
C VAL A 47 6.12 -3.45 -9.37
N ARG A 48 4.79 -3.44 -9.35
CA ARG A 48 3.92 -4.61 -9.51
C ARG A 48 3.09 -4.44 -10.77
N GLN A 49 3.07 -5.45 -11.64
CA GLN A 49 2.28 -5.42 -12.87
C GLN A 49 1.43 -6.68 -13.04
N TYR A 50 0.17 -6.50 -13.42
CA TYR A 50 -0.77 -7.57 -13.76
C TYR A 50 -1.68 -7.14 -14.91
N GLY A 51 -1.44 -7.67 -16.12
CA GLY A 51 -2.12 -7.20 -17.33
C GLY A 51 -1.87 -5.71 -17.54
N ASP A 52 -2.95 -4.94 -17.69
CA ASP A 52 -2.89 -3.48 -17.88
C ASP A 52 -2.80 -2.69 -16.56
N ASP A 53 -2.93 -3.35 -15.39
CA ASP A 53 -2.80 -2.70 -14.08
C ASP A 53 -1.32 -2.68 -13.65
N THR A 54 -0.80 -1.49 -13.39
CA THR A 54 0.59 -1.28 -12.96
C THR A 54 0.63 -0.35 -11.76
N VAL A 55 1.31 -0.79 -10.69
CA VAL A 55 1.52 -0.01 -9.47
C VAL A 55 3.00 0.10 -9.17
N MET A 56 3.47 1.33 -8.94
CA MET A 56 4.81 1.59 -8.43
C MET A 56 4.73 2.04 -6.97
N VAL A 57 5.55 1.44 -6.11
CA VAL A 57 5.68 1.80 -4.69
C VAL A 57 7.09 2.30 -4.45
N VAL A 58 7.22 3.46 -3.81
CA VAL A 58 8.50 4.07 -3.49
C VAL A 58 8.51 4.55 -2.04
N TRP A 59 9.56 4.20 -1.32
CA TRP A 59 9.91 4.75 -0.03
C TRP A 59 11.26 5.46 -0.15
N ALA A 60 11.28 6.78 0.03
CA ALA A 60 12.46 7.61 -0.21
C ALA A 60 13.45 7.65 0.97
N GLY A 61 13.24 6.87 2.03
CA GLY A 61 13.99 7.00 3.29
C GLY A 61 13.26 7.84 4.34
N ARG A 62 13.64 7.68 5.61
CA ARG A 62 13.39 8.71 6.63
C ARG A 62 14.51 9.75 6.53
N ARG A 63 14.14 11.03 6.55
CA ARG A 63 15.07 12.10 6.90
C ARG A 63 15.35 12.06 8.40
#